data_AF-E1RF51-F1
#
_entry.id   AF-E1RF51-F1
#
_cell.length_a   1.000
_cell.length_b   1.000
_cell.length_c   1.000
_cell.angle_alpha   90.00
_cell.angle_beta   90.00
_cell.angle_gamma   90.00
#
_symmetry.space_group_name_H-M   'P 1'
#
loop_
_entity.id
_entity.type
_entity.pdbx_description
1 polymer ?
#
loop_
_entity_poly.entity_id
_entity_poly.type
_entity_poly.pdbx_seq_one_letter_code
_entity_poly.pdbx_strand_id
1 'polypeptide(L)'
;MPPAAVKTIRDQIFWQYAKLISKSAGLGGSRGFQMKKFIQLRDGDIVWSSTIREWLKEHEKPDECIYCGAKGPLTTEHILPRSCGGPDIPDNAIRVCRSCNSGKGGKRLYEWMGLDGIDTVPRIAEGKYLKLLYELHEKRGTLDVDKKELGSRMCPGCNLRPLCDEEGTVEKLTVYCLEGIFHK
;
A
#
# COMPACT_ATOMS: atom_id res chain seq x y z
N MET A 1 -0.39 12.85 5.83
CA MET A 1 1.08 12.85 6.08
C MET A 1 1.43 11.91 7.22
N PRO A 2 2.52 11.13 7.12
CA PRO A 2 2.97 10.25 8.21
C PRO A 2 3.59 11.05 9.38
N PRO A 3 3.70 10.45 10.59
CA PRO A 3 4.37 11.06 11.73
C PRO A 3 5.84 11.40 11.46
N ALA A 4 6.40 12.34 12.22
CA ALA A 4 7.80 12.78 12.05
C ALA A 4 8.84 11.65 12.18
N ALA A 5 8.52 10.61 12.97
CA ALA A 5 9.34 9.42 13.17
C ALA A 5 9.48 8.54 11.93
N VAL A 6 8.57 8.66 10.96
CA VAL A 6 8.65 7.99 9.66
C VAL A 6 9.60 8.78 8.76
N LYS A 7 10.71 8.16 8.38
CA LYS A 7 11.78 8.83 7.64
C LYS A 7 12.04 8.21 6.28
N THR A 8 11.96 6.89 6.15
CA THR A 8 12.30 6.19 4.90
C THR A 8 11.08 5.57 4.20
N ILE A 9 11.27 5.05 2.99
CA ILE A 9 10.27 4.23 2.29
C ILE A 9 9.90 2.99 3.12
N ARG A 10 10.89 2.31 3.70
CA ARG A 10 10.70 1.19 4.63
C ARG A 10 9.83 1.61 5.82
N ASP A 11 10.14 2.75 6.44
CA ASP A 11 9.34 3.25 7.55
C ASP A 11 7.89 3.52 7.13
N GLN A 12 7.69 4.09 5.93
CA GLN A 12 6.36 4.41 5.44
C GLN A 12 5.54 3.15 5.18
N ILE A 13 6.17 2.08 4.66
CA ILE A 13 5.55 0.76 4.52
C ILE A 13 5.16 0.19 5.88
N PHE A 14 6.09 0.20 6.85
CA PHE A 14 5.82 -0.27 8.22
C PHE A 14 4.77 0.57 8.94
N TRP A 15 4.71 1.87 8.68
CA TRP A 15 3.70 2.75 9.22
C TRP A 15 2.30 2.40 8.72
N GLN A 16 2.11 2.17 7.41
CA GLN A 16 0.83 1.70 6.90
C GLN A 16 0.49 0.31 7.44
N TYR A 17 1.47 -0.60 7.53
CA TYR A 17 1.23 -1.92 8.09
C TYR A 17 0.86 -1.88 9.58
N ALA A 18 1.43 -0.96 10.37
CA ALA A 18 1.06 -0.74 11.76
C ALA A 18 -0.40 -0.27 11.90
N LYS A 19 -0.87 0.58 10.99
CA LYS A 19 -2.29 0.98 10.91
C LYS A 19 -3.19 -0.23 10.61
N LEU A 20 -2.75 -1.13 9.74
CA LEU A 20 -3.47 -2.38 9.46
C LEU A 20 -3.57 -3.31 10.68
N ILE A 21 -2.50 -3.43 11.46
CA ILE A 21 -2.50 -4.18 12.74
C ILE A 21 -3.49 -3.54 13.72
N SER A 22 -3.43 -2.22 13.87
CA SER A 22 -4.32 -1.43 14.72
C SER A 22 -5.80 -1.64 14.36
N LYS A 23 -6.16 -1.56 13.07
CA LYS A 23 -7.52 -1.84 12.59
C LYS A 23 -7.96 -3.28 12.90
N SER A 24 -7.06 -4.25 12.68
CA SER A 24 -7.37 -5.68 12.92
C SER A 24 -7.57 -6.02 14.40
N ALA A 25 -7.02 -5.22 15.31
CA ALA A 25 -7.19 -5.39 16.76
C ALA A 25 -8.44 -4.68 17.31
N GLY A 26 -9.28 -4.09 16.46
CA GLY A 26 -10.40 -3.24 16.90
C GLY A 26 -9.95 -1.90 17.46
N LEU A 27 -8.67 -1.52 17.29
CA LEU A 27 -8.05 -0.30 17.83
C LEU A 27 -7.74 0.72 16.73
N GLY A 28 -8.52 0.74 15.64
CA GLY A 28 -8.23 1.38 14.35
C GLY A 28 -7.90 2.88 14.36
N GLY A 29 -8.10 3.59 15.47
CA GLY A 29 -7.78 5.01 15.64
C GLY A 29 -6.75 5.34 16.72
N SER A 30 -6.20 4.35 17.45
CA SER A 30 -5.25 4.63 18.52
C SER A 30 -3.86 4.93 17.96
N ARG A 31 -3.55 6.21 17.75
CA ARG A 31 -2.22 6.65 17.28
C ARG A 31 -1.08 6.14 18.17
N GLY A 32 -1.28 6.03 19.47
CA GLY A 32 -0.29 5.46 20.40
C GLY A 32 -0.01 3.98 20.10
N PHE A 33 -1.05 3.19 19.84
CA PHE A 33 -0.89 1.78 19.47
C PHE A 33 -0.24 1.61 18.09
N GLN A 34 -0.64 2.43 17.11
CA GLN A 34 -0.01 2.46 15.78
C GLN A 34 1.47 2.79 15.87
N MET A 35 1.84 3.82 16.65
CA MET A 35 3.24 4.20 16.87
C MET A 35 4.02 3.07 17.54
N LYS A 36 3.46 2.44 18.58
CA LYS A 36 4.07 1.28 19.23
C LYS A 36 4.33 0.16 18.23
N LYS A 37 3.36 -0.19 17.39
CA LYS A 37 3.52 -1.26 16.39
C LYS A 37 4.51 -0.90 15.30
N PHE A 38 4.53 0.35 14.85
CA PHE A 38 5.52 0.85 13.91
C PHE A 38 6.94 0.71 14.45
N ILE A 39 7.18 1.13 15.71
CA ILE A 39 8.49 1.01 16.35
C ILE A 39 8.91 -0.46 16.45
N GLN A 40 8.01 -1.35 16.89
CA GLN A 40 8.29 -2.78 16.97
C GLN A 40 8.63 -3.41 15.60
N LEU A 41 7.98 -2.96 14.51
CA LEU A 41 8.30 -3.43 13.15
C LEU A 41 9.66 -2.91 12.69
N ARG A 42 9.92 -1.61 12.90
CA ARG A 42 11.17 -0.95 12.49
C ARG A 42 12.38 -1.52 13.21
N ASP A 43 12.26 -1.77 14.51
CA ASP A 43 13.35 -2.26 15.35
C ASP A 43 13.51 -3.79 15.25
N GLY A 44 12.60 -4.47 14.53
CA GLY A 44 12.67 -5.91 14.28
C GLY A 44 12.09 -6.78 15.40
N ASP A 45 11.53 -6.19 16.46
CA ASP A 45 10.87 -6.90 17.57
C ASP A 45 9.70 -7.77 17.10
N ILE A 46 9.02 -7.33 16.02
CA ILE A 46 7.98 -8.11 15.35
C ILE A 46 8.21 -8.10 13.85
N VAL A 47 7.94 -9.24 13.22
CA VAL A 47 7.90 -9.37 11.77
C VAL A 47 6.43 -9.36 11.33
N TRP A 48 6.14 -8.75 10.18
CA TRP A 48 4.80 -8.86 9.61
C TRP A 48 4.47 -10.31 9.23
N SER A 49 3.18 -10.65 9.15
CA SER A 49 2.79 -11.99 8.76
C SER A 49 3.12 -12.23 7.28
N SER A 50 3.30 -13.50 6.90
CA SER A 50 3.27 -13.89 5.49
C SER A 50 1.92 -13.55 4.84
N THR A 51 1.83 -13.69 3.52
CA THR A 51 0.60 -13.47 2.73
C THR A 51 -0.47 -14.54 2.97
N ILE A 52 -0.15 -15.62 3.69
CA ILE A 52 -1.09 -16.68 4.09
C ILE A 52 -2.31 -16.09 4.81
N ARG A 53 -2.11 -15.07 5.66
CA ARG A 53 -3.22 -14.45 6.40
C ARG A 53 -4.21 -13.76 5.46
N GLU A 54 -3.72 -13.02 4.47
CA GLU A 54 -4.56 -12.38 3.47
C GLU A 54 -5.25 -13.41 2.59
N TRP A 55 -4.55 -14.48 2.21
CA TRP A 55 -5.12 -15.59 1.46
C TRP A 55 -6.29 -16.27 2.21
N LEU A 56 -6.10 -16.61 3.49
CA LEU A 56 -7.16 -17.21 4.31
C LEU A 56 -8.40 -16.31 4.38
N LYS A 57 -8.19 -15.01 4.64
CA LYS A 57 -9.28 -14.03 4.74
C LYS A 57 -10.04 -13.84 3.42
N GLU A 58 -9.34 -13.89 2.29
CA GLU A 58 -9.99 -13.82 0.97
C GLU A 58 -10.90 -15.05 0.73
N HIS A 59 -10.53 -16.22 1.25
CA HIS A 59 -11.31 -17.45 1.12
C HIS A 59 -12.47 -17.57 2.11
N GLU A 60 -12.49 -16.78 3.20
CA GLU A 60 -13.64 -16.72 4.13
C GLU A 60 -14.89 -16.18 3.45
N LYS A 61 -14.73 -15.33 2.42
CA LYS A 61 -15.83 -14.65 1.72
C LYS A 61 -15.62 -14.62 0.20
N PRO A 62 -15.74 -15.77 -0.47
CA PRO A 62 -15.32 -15.93 -1.87
C PRO A 62 -16.21 -15.19 -2.89
N ASP A 63 -17.39 -14.73 -2.48
CA ASP A 63 -18.38 -14.01 -3.30
C ASP A 63 -18.43 -12.50 -3.03
N GLU A 64 -17.64 -11.98 -2.08
CA GLU A 64 -17.58 -10.55 -1.75
C GLU A 64 -16.40 -9.85 -2.44
N CYS A 65 -16.66 -8.69 -3.05
CA CYS A 65 -15.63 -7.83 -3.60
C CYS A 65 -14.68 -7.35 -2.50
N ILE A 66 -13.37 -7.57 -2.67
CA ILE A 66 -12.36 -7.11 -1.69
C ILE A 66 -12.38 -5.58 -1.52
N TYR A 67 -12.72 -4.82 -2.56
CA TYR A 67 -12.73 -3.36 -2.48
C TYR A 67 -13.95 -2.78 -1.76
N CYS A 68 -15.16 -3.26 -2.07
CA CYS A 68 -16.40 -2.62 -1.59
C CYS A 68 -17.33 -3.54 -0.78
N GLY A 69 -17.01 -4.84 -0.65
CA GLY A 69 -17.83 -5.83 0.03
C GLY A 69 -19.10 -6.25 -0.72
N ALA A 70 -19.38 -5.69 -1.90
CA ALA A 70 -20.54 -6.07 -2.70
C ALA A 70 -20.45 -7.54 -3.13
N LYS A 71 -21.57 -8.26 -3.01
CA LYS A 71 -21.68 -9.65 -3.46
C LYS A 71 -21.98 -9.74 -4.95
N GLY A 72 -21.45 -10.76 -5.61
CA GLY A 72 -21.80 -11.08 -6.99
C GLY A 72 -20.61 -11.59 -7.81
N PRO A 73 -20.71 -11.55 -9.16
CA PRO A 73 -19.63 -11.99 -10.03
C PRO A 73 -18.37 -11.14 -9.82
N LEU A 74 -17.27 -11.82 -9.48
CA LEU A 74 -15.97 -11.21 -9.25
C LEU A 74 -15.02 -11.47 -10.43
N THR A 75 -14.14 -10.51 -10.67
CA THR A 75 -13.01 -10.57 -11.59
C THR A 75 -11.70 -10.59 -10.80
N THR A 76 -10.63 -11.07 -11.41
CA THR A 76 -9.27 -10.93 -10.86
C THR A 76 -8.72 -9.55 -11.20
N GLU A 77 -8.12 -8.89 -10.21
CA GLU A 77 -7.48 -7.58 -10.34
C GLU A 77 -6.04 -7.63 -9.81
N HIS A 78 -5.12 -6.98 -10.52
CA HIS A 78 -3.73 -6.84 -10.12
C HIS A 78 -3.50 -5.53 -9.36
N ILE A 79 -3.23 -5.63 -8.06
CA ILE A 79 -3.15 -4.46 -7.16
C ILE A 79 -2.12 -3.45 -7.68
N LEU A 80 -0.91 -3.91 -8.00
CA LEU A 80 0.01 -3.22 -8.90
C LEU A 80 -0.33 -3.62 -10.35
N PRO A 81 -0.81 -2.69 -11.20
CA PRO A 81 -1.14 -3.03 -12.58
C PRO A 81 0.05 -3.60 -13.35
N ARG A 82 -0.19 -4.56 -14.25
CA ARG A 82 0.87 -5.10 -15.13
C ARG A 82 1.47 -4.04 -16.05
N SER A 83 0.69 -3.03 -16.43
CA SER A 83 1.18 -1.85 -17.17
C SER A 83 2.20 -1.05 -16.36
N CYS A 84 2.18 -1.16 -15.04
CA CYS A 84 3.12 -0.51 -14.11
C CYS A 84 4.25 -1.45 -13.65
N GLY A 85 4.42 -2.60 -14.31
CA GLY A 85 5.45 -3.59 -13.95
C GLY A 85 5.05 -4.53 -12.81
N GLY A 86 3.78 -4.57 -12.42
CA GLY A 86 3.29 -5.52 -11.43
C GLY A 86 3.41 -6.98 -11.89
N PRO A 87 3.91 -7.90 -11.04
CA PRO A 87 4.04 -9.31 -11.40
C PRO A 87 2.69 -10.02 -11.45
N ASP A 88 2.57 -11.05 -12.27
CA ASP A 88 1.39 -11.91 -12.35
C ASP A 88 1.52 -13.08 -11.35
N ILE A 89 1.29 -12.76 -10.07
CA ILE A 89 1.41 -13.71 -8.95
C ILE A 89 0.22 -13.57 -8.00
N PRO A 90 -0.12 -14.60 -7.21
CA PRO A 90 -1.22 -14.54 -6.25
C PRO A 90 -1.11 -13.40 -5.23
N ASP A 91 0.10 -13.01 -4.86
CA ASP A 91 0.35 -11.92 -3.91
C ASP A 91 0.12 -10.52 -4.49
N ASN A 92 0.01 -10.40 -5.82
CA ASN A 92 -0.41 -9.18 -6.49
C ASN A 92 -1.86 -9.26 -7.00
N ALA A 93 -2.57 -10.37 -6.77
CA ALA A 93 -3.92 -10.59 -7.30
C ALA A 93 -4.97 -10.65 -6.18
N ILE A 94 -6.14 -10.07 -6.44
CA ILE A 94 -7.33 -10.14 -5.57
C ILE A 94 -8.62 -10.28 -6.39
N ARG A 95 -9.70 -10.72 -5.73
CA ARG A 95 -11.04 -10.83 -6.31
C ARG A 95 -11.89 -9.58 -6.04
N VAL A 96 -12.40 -8.95 -7.10
CA VAL A 96 -13.15 -7.68 -7.00
C VAL A 96 -14.33 -7.67 -7.98
N CYS A 97 -15.37 -6.89 -7.70
CA CYS A 97 -16.48 -6.73 -8.65
C CYS A 97 -16.05 -5.94 -9.90
N ARG A 98 -16.80 -6.08 -11.00
CA ARG A 98 -16.50 -5.42 -12.27
C ARG A 98 -16.42 -3.89 -12.16
N SER A 99 -17.29 -3.28 -11.34
CA SER A 99 -17.30 -1.82 -11.15
C SER A 99 -16.04 -1.31 -10.46
N CYS A 100 -15.58 -1.97 -9.38
CA CYS A 100 -14.32 -1.61 -8.74
C CYS A 100 -13.12 -1.87 -9.66
N ASN A 101 -13.10 -3.00 -10.37
CA ASN A 101 -12.01 -3.32 -11.30
C ASN A 101 -11.88 -2.24 -12.40
N SER A 102 -12.99 -1.90 -13.06
CA SER A 102 -13.01 -0.85 -14.07
C SER A 102 -12.74 0.54 -13.48
N GLY A 103 -13.17 0.80 -12.24
CA GLY A 103 -12.98 2.07 -11.56
C GLY A 103 -11.52 2.33 -11.19
N LYS A 104 -10.79 1.30 -10.74
CA LYS A 104 -9.34 1.37 -10.55
C LYS A 104 -8.61 1.43 -11.89
N GLY A 105 -8.99 0.57 -12.83
CA GLY A 105 -8.43 0.53 -14.17
C GLY A 105 -6.90 0.35 -14.14
N GLY A 106 -6.19 1.20 -14.88
CA GLY A 106 -4.73 1.19 -14.95
C GLY A 106 -4.02 1.88 -13.78
N LYS A 107 -4.75 2.42 -12.80
CA LYS A 107 -4.18 3.14 -11.65
C LYS A 107 -3.62 2.18 -10.61
N ARG A 108 -2.60 2.63 -9.89
CA ARG A 108 -2.09 1.95 -8.70
C ARG A 108 -3.05 2.12 -7.53
N LEU A 109 -2.85 1.37 -6.44
CA LEU A 109 -3.81 1.34 -5.36
C LEU A 109 -3.94 2.70 -4.68
N TYR A 110 -2.83 3.34 -4.33
CA TYR A 110 -2.88 4.62 -3.64
C TYR A 110 -3.26 5.76 -4.60
N GLU A 111 -2.80 5.72 -5.84
CA GLU A 111 -3.22 6.59 -6.94
C GLU A 111 -4.74 6.57 -7.14
N TRP A 112 -5.38 5.39 -7.04
CA TRP A 112 -6.82 5.28 -7.18
C TRP A 112 -7.59 5.79 -5.96
N MET A 113 -7.07 5.52 -4.76
CA MET A 113 -7.74 5.84 -3.49
C MET A 113 -7.55 7.31 -3.07
N GLY A 114 -6.47 7.95 -3.53
CA GLY A 114 -6.08 9.29 -3.11
C GLY A 114 -5.57 9.35 -1.67
N LEU A 115 -5.03 10.51 -1.28
CA LEU A 115 -4.51 10.71 0.08
C LEU A 115 -5.62 10.72 1.14
N ASP A 116 -6.81 11.22 0.79
CA ASP A 116 -7.96 11.26 1.69
C ASP A 116 -8.58 9.87 1.92
N GLY A 117 -8.49 8.98 0.92
CA GLY A 117 -9.02 7.62 0.98
C GLY A 117 -8.06 6.60 1.60
N ILE A 118 -6.87 6.99 2.02
CA ILE A 118 -5.85 6.03 2.46
C ILE A 118 -6.28 5.18 3.66
N ASP A 119 -7.14 5.71 4.51
CA ASP A 119 -7.64 4.98 5.68
C ASP A 119 -8.83 4.06 5.39
N THR A 120 -9.40 4.13 4.19
CA THR A 120 -10.51 3.27 3.75
C THR A 120 -10.04 2.09 2.90
N VAL A 121 -8.75 2.03 2.54
CA VAL A 121 -8.19 0.91 1.77
C VAL A 121 -8.44 -0.42 2.51
N PRO A 122 -9.06 -1.42 1.84
CA PRO A 122 -9.37 -2.68 2.49
C PRO A 122 -8.12 -3.45 2.91
N ARG A 123 -8.19 -4.03 4.11
CA ARG A 123 -7.05 -4.71 4.77
C ARG A 123 -6.38 -5.76 3.89
N ILE A 124 -7.15 -6.52 3.12
CA ILE A 124 -6.60 -7.61 2.29
C ILE A 124 -5.78 -7.02 1.14
N ALA A 125 -6.34 -6.06 0.40
CA ALA A 125 -5.66 -5.37 -0.69
C ALA A 125 -4.40 -4.64 -0.19
N GLU A 126 -4.52 -3.79 0.83
CA GLU A 126 -3.39 -3.02 1.34
C GLU A 126 -2.29 -3.93 1.94
N GLY A 127 -2.69 -5.01 2.63
CA GLY A 127 -1.73 -5.94 3.22
C GLY A 127 -0.88 -6.69 2.20
N LYS A 128 -1.51 -7.19 1.13
CA LYS A 128 -0.80 -7.79 -0.02
C LYS A 128 0.09 -6.75 -0.69
N TYR A 129 -0.44 -5.54 -0.90
CA TYR A 129 0.26 -4.49 -1.60
C TYR A 129 1.53 -4.02 -0.89
N LEU A 130 1.46 -3.76 0.42
CA LEU A 130 2.62 -3.32 1.20
C LEU A 130 3.76 -4.34 1.19
N LYS A 131 3.45 -5.64 1.21
CA LYS A 131 4.44 -6.73 1.12
C LYS A 131 5.08 -6.77 -0.26
N LEU A 132 4.25 -6.69 -1.31
CA LEU A 132 4.73 -6.60 -2.69
C LEU A 132 5.64 -5.39 -2.90
N LEU A 133 5.22 -4.20 -2.47
CA LEU A 133 5.99 -2.97 -2.61
C LEU A 133 7.31 -3.05 -1.85
N TYR A 134 7.32 -3.66 -0.67
CA TYR A 134 8.56 -3.89 0.07
C TYR A 134 9.56 -4.72 -0.73
N GLU A 135 9.14 -5.87 -1.26
CA GLU A 135 10.02 -6.73 -2.08
C GLU A 135 10.53 -6.00 -3.33
N LEU A 136 9.67 -5.21 -3.97
CA LEU A 136 10.04 -4.45 -5.16
C LEU A 136 11.03 -3.31 -4.83
N HIS A 137 10.83 -2.61 -3.71
CA HIS A 137 11.76 -1.59 -3.24
C HIS A 137 13.09 -2.19 -2.77
N GLU A 138 13.06 -3.38 -2.16
CA GLU A 138 14.26 -4.13 -1.75
C GLU A 138 15.11 -4.45 -2.98
N LYS A 139 14.50 -5.05 -4.01
CA LYS A 139 15.16 -5.38 -5.28
C LYS A 139 15.73 -4.14 -6.00
N ARG A 140 15.08 -2.98 -5.85
CA ARG A 140 15.54 -1.70 -6.42
C ARG A 140 16.52 -0.94 -5.54
N GLY A 141 16.80 -1.39 -4.32
CA GLY A 141 17.66 -0.68 -3.37
C GLY A 141 17.11 0.68 -2.93
N THR A 142 15.78 0.81 -2.84
CA THR A 142 15.08 2.08 -2.52
C THR A 142 14.35 2.08 -1.19
N LEU A 143 14.37 0.97 -0.44
CA LEU A 143 13.73 0.88 0.88
C LEU A 143 14.23 1.93 1.87
N ASP A 144 15.53 2.22 1.85
CA ASP A 144 16.17 3.07 2.86
C ASP A 144 16.41 4.51 2.38
N VAL A 145 15.77 4.91 1.27
CA VAL A 145 15.79 6.33 0.84
C VAL A 145 15.10 7.18 1.89
N ASP A 146 15.81 8.17 2.45
CA ASP A 146 15.25 9.11 3.42
C ASP A 146 14.34 10.14 2.73
N LYS A 147 13.33 10.62 3.46
CA LYS A 147 12.39 11.65 2.99
C LYS A 147 13.08 12.93 2.50
N LYS A 148 14.27 13.24 3.00
CA LYS A 148 15.09 14.37 2.54
C LYS A 148 15.74 14.13 1.18
N GLU A 149 15.86 12.88 0.75
CA GLU A 149 16.48 12.47 -0.52
C GLU A 149 15.43 12.19 -1.61
N LEU A 150 14.13 12.37 -1.34
CA LEU A 150 13.08 12.08 -2.33
C LEU A 150 13.28 12.87 -3.62
N GLY A 151 13.54 14.17 -3.52
CA GLY A 151 13.71 15.05 -4.67
C GLY A 151 14.86 14.64 -5.59
N SER A 152 15.95 14.09 -5.04
CA SER A 152 17.13 13.69 -5.80
C SER A 152 17.10 12.23 -6.24
N ARG A 153 16.52 11.32 -5.45
CA ARG A 153 16.61 9.87 -5.66
C ARG A 153 15.33 9.18 -6.13
N MET A 154 14.15 9.76 -5.90
CA MET A 154 12.87 9.11 -6.22
C MET A 154 11.97 9.93 -7.13
N CYS A 155 11.76 11.20 -6.82
CA CYS A 155 10.91 12.10 -7.61
C CYS A 155 11.30 12.15 -9.10
N PRO A 156 12.59 12.13 -9.50
CA PRO A 156 12.95 12.15 -10.93
C PRO A 156 12.48 10.91 -11.70
N GLY A 157 12.32 9.76 -11.01
CA GLY A 157 11.82 8.52 -11.59
C GLY A 157 10.33 8.29 -11.31
N CYS A 158 9.60 9.28 -10.78
CA CYS A 158 8.20 9.13 -10.37
C CYS A 158 7.25 9.70 -11.43
N ASN A 159 6.24 8.93 -11.85
CA ASN A 159 5.22 9.42 -12.78
C ASN A 159 3.92 9.91 -12.08
N LEU A 160 3.89 9.90 -10.74
CA LEU A 160 2.76 10.43 -9.95
C LEU A 160 2.95 11.89 -9.53
N ARG A 161 3.96 12.59 -10.09
CA ARG A 161 4.24 13.99 -9.78
C ARG A 161 3.01 14.92 -9.94
N PRO A 162 2.17 14.79 -11.00
CA PRO A 162 0.97 15.63 -11.12
C PRO A 162 0.03 15.55 -9.92
N LEU A 163 -0.18 14.35 -9.35
CA LEU A 163 -0.98 14.18 -8.13
C LEU A 163 -0.31 14.84 -6.93
N CYS A 164 1.01 14.75 -6.82
CA CYS A 164 1.74 15.44 -5.76
C CYS A 164 1.65 16.97 -5.89
N ASP A 165 1.60 17.52 -7.11
CA ASP A 165 1.43 18.95 -7.35
C ASP A 165 0.01 19.39 -6.94
N GLU A 166 -1.03 18.65 -7.36
CA GLU A 166 -2.44 18.89 -6.97
C GLU A 166 -2.64 18.86 -5.45
N GLU A 167 -2.02 17.89 -4.78
CA GLU A 167 -2.14 17.69 -3.33
C GLU A 167 -1.15 18.53 -2.50
N GLY A 168 -0.27 19.31 -3.15
CA GLY A 168 0.77 20.09 -2.47
C GLY A 168 1.77 19.23 -1.67
N THR A 169 2.02 18.00 -2.13
CA THR A 169 2.88 16.99 -1.49
C THR A 169 4.17 16.68 -2.24
N VAL A 170 4.55 17.52 -3.20
CA VAL A 170 5.86 17.51 -3.85
C VAL A 170 6.99 17.35 -2.84
N GLU A 171 7.86 16.36 -3.08
CA GLU A 171 9.03 16.05 -2.24
C GLU A 171 8.72 15.77 -0.77
N LYS A 172 7.44 15.50 -0.45
CA LYS A 172 7.00 15.07 0.87
C LYS A 172 6.73 13.57 0.84
N LEU A 173 7.20 12.86 1.86
CA LEU A 173 6.96 11.42 1.98
C LEU A 173 5.46 11.13 2.18
N THR A 174 4.85 10.50 1.20
CA THR A 174 3.46 10.03 1.20
C THR A 174 3.37 8.58 0.75
N VAL A 175 2.15 8.05 0.67
CA VAL A 175 1.91 6.71 0.10
C VAL A 175 2.16 6.66 -1.41
N TYR A 176 2.06 7.78 -2.14
CA TYR A 176 2.44 7.84 -3.55
C TYR A 176 3.92 7.52 -3.76
N CYS A 177 4.79 7.88 -2.80
CA CYS A 177 6.21 7.53 -2.86
C CYS A 177 6.46 6.02 -2.84
N LEU A 178 5.53 5.23 -2.29
CA LEU A 178 5.63 3.78 -2.25
C LEU A 178 5.35 3.12 -3.61
N GLU A 179 4.71 3.81 -4.54
CA GLU A 179 4.23 3.20 -5.78
C GLU A 179 4.61 3.96 -7.05
N GLY A 180 4.91 5.25 -6.94
CA GLY A 180 5.06 6.16 -8.07
C GLY A 180 6.29 5.91 -8.94
N ILE A 181 7.28 5.16 -8.45
CA ILE A 181 8.45 4.75 -9.24
C ILE A 181 8.20 3.49 -10.07
N PHE A 182 7.10 2.76 -9.84
CA PHE A 182 6.79 1.54 -10.57
C PHE A 182 5.93 1.87 -11.78
N HIS A 183 6.57 2.05 -12.92
CA HIS A 183 5.96 2.19 -14.24
C HIS A 183 6.87 1.54 -15.30
N LYS A 184 6.33 1.36 -16.50
CA LYS A 184 7.08 0.88 -17.68
C LYS A 184 7.54 2.06 -18.52
#